data_AF-A0A957TCS2-F1
#
_entry.id   AF-A0A957TCS2-F1
#
_cell.length_a   1.000
_cell.length_b   1.000
_cell.length_c   1.000
_cell.angle_alpha   90.00
_cell.angle_beta   90.00
_cell.angle_gamma   90.00
#
_symmetry.space_group_name_H-M   'P 1'
#
loop_
_entity.id
_entity.type
_entity.pdbx_description
1 polymer ?
#
loop_
_entity_poly.entity_id
_entity_poly.type
_entity_poly.pdbx_seq_one_letter_code
_entity_poly.pdbx_strand_id
1 'polypeptide(L)'
;MNYKNLIRVAMLIATVVSVFGASSQAYAQGNATNYLGAQIIIRSTTFWDAVFNGTVNDTRYERWSLQLIEPENFTVTVNTTTGDLTPDIYLLDSNENQIAVANGSLSAGLLDTSQSAGDYFIQIQPQTGGGTYSMEIRRVEQVVEPSAAVMLNPASVLVGETSTGTVLLSNVPAEGYASAEFTCTYDPALVQISNITDAGLFGSDPAVALFGPDNGTFIFAVAGSNGQRATTDGAVFTFDVTALANGQADINCVARVSTGGELTTISSTPATLGIAEPTATLEGTVIATKEVTVTLYRADTTIENTAVADANGNFSMTASAGTYTVVASAPGFLKAQGSPVLTAGATTTLQTVSLLAGDIDGNDVIDQFDALTIGINYNLAAPAAADLNNDGIINVLDLELLAANYHQSGALVWQ
;
A
#
# COMPACT_ATOMS: atom_id res chain seq x y z
N MET A 1 -54.79 -15.64 22.00
CA MET A 1 -54.99 -16.46 20.78
C MET A 1 -53.75 -16.29 19.91
N ASN A 2 -53.15 -17.40 19.48
CA ASN A 2 -51.74 -17.55 19.11
C ASN A 2 -51.25 -16.72 17.90
N TYR A 3 -50.04 -16.16 18.05
CA TYR A 3 -49.26 -15.42 17.03
C TYR A 3 -48.92 -16.23 15.75
N LYS A 4 -49.27 -17.51 15.70
CA LYS A 4 -49.07 -18.40 14.53
C LYS A 4 -50.05 -18.18 13.37
N ASN A 5 -51.14 -17.43 13.57
CA ASN A 5 -52.17 -17.25 12.53
C ASN A 5 -52.15 -15.90 11.81
N LEU A 6 -51.35 -14.92 12.26
CA LEU A 6 -51.16 -13.65 11.55
C LEU A 6 -50.17 -13.78 10.39
N ILE A 7 -49.18 -14.67 10.52
CA ILE A 7 -48.15 -14.91 9.50
C ILE A 7 -48.72 -15.69 8.29
N ARG A 8 -49.75 -16.52 8.48
CA ARG A 8 -50.41 -17.23 7.38
C ARG A 8 -51.33 -16.36 6.52
N VAL A 9 -51.84 -15.24 7.05
CA VAL A 9 -52.66 -14.29 6.29
C VAL A 9 -51.77 -13.31 5.51
N ALA A 10 -50.59 -12.95 6.02
CA ALA A 10 -49.62 -12.14 5.28
C ALA A 10 -48.98 -12.89 4.10
N MET A 11 -48.81 -14.23 4.19
CA MET A 11 -48.30 -15.04 3.07
C MET A 11 -49.29 -15.20 1.92
N LEU A 12 -50.61 -15.13 2.16
CA LEU A 12 -51.62 -15.33 1.10
C LEU A 12 -51.89 -14.06 0.29
N ILE A 13 -51.54 -12.88 0.81
CA ILE A 13 -51.69 -11.59 0.10
C ILE A 13 -50.45 -11.27 -0.75
N ALA A 14 -49.27 -11.78 -0.38
CA ALA A 14 -48.06 -11.67 -1.21
C ALA A 14 -48.12 -12.54 -2.50
N THR A 15 -48.96 -13.57 -2.54
CA THR A 15 -49.15 -14.42 -3.73
C THR A 15 -50.20 -13.91 -4.73
N VAL A 16 -50.92 -12.81 -4.43
CA VAL A 16 -51.98 -12.29 -5.32
C VAL A 16 -51.62 -10.92 -5.93
N VAL A 17 -50.55 -10.25 -5.48
CA VAL A 17 -50.12 -8.93 -6.01
C VAL A 17 -48.93 -9.03 -6.97
N SER A 18 -48.45 -10.23 -7.34
CA SER A 18 -47.45 -10.39 -8.42
C SER A 18 -48.05 -10.55 -9.81
N VAL A 19 -49.37 -10.43 -9.99
CA VAL A 19 -50.03 -10.53 -11.32
C VAL A 19 -50.09 -9.19 -12.06
N PHE A 20 -49.70 -8.07 -11.44
CA PHE A 20 -49.65 -6.77 -12.14
C PHE A 20 -48.39 -5.99 -11.77
N GLY A 21 -47.29 -6.35 -12.43
CA GLY A 21 -46.05 -5.59 -12.44
C GLY A 21 -45.50 -5.54 -13.87
N ALA A 22 -45.64 -4.36 -14.47
CA ALA A 22 -44.98 -3.85 -15.68
C ALA A 22 -44.70 -4.85 -16.82
N SER A 23 -45.38 -4.61 -17.94
CA SER A 23 -45.08 -5.09 -19.29
C SER A 23 -43.58 -5.25 -19.57
N SER A 24 -43.02 -6.42 -19.26
CA SER A 24 -41.87 -6.95 -19.98
C SER A 24 -42.42 -7.37 -21.33
N GLN A 25 -41.99 -6.67 -22.38
CA GLN A 25 -42.25 -7.08 -23.75
C GLN A 25 -41.95 -8.57 -23.86
N ALA A 26 -42.94 -9.34 -24.31
CA ALA A 26 -42.66 -10.62 -24.91
C ALA A 26 -41.66 -10.33 -26.03
N TYR A 27 -40.39 -10.69 -25.83
CA TYR A 27 -39.48 -10.83 -26.94
C TYR A 27 -40.02 -11.99 -27.75
N ALA A 28 -40.86 -11.64 -28.73
CA ALA A 28 -41.07 -12.43 -29.91
C ALA A 28 -39.70 -12.95 -30.34
N GLN A 29 -39.64 -14.25 -30.60
CA GLN A 29 -38.55 -15.00 -31.21
C GLN A 29 -37.73 -14.10 -32.16
N GLY A 30 -36.75 -13.42 -31.57
CA GLY A 30 -35.82 -12.57 -32.28
C GLY A 30 -34.80 -13.53 -32.82
N ASN A 31 -34.92 -13.82 -34.10
CA ASN A 31 -33.93 -14.55 -34.87
C ASN A 31 -32.60 -13.80 -34.72
N ALA A 32 -31.81 -14.14 -33.71
CA ALA A 32 -30.44 -13.65 -33.57
C ALA A 32 -29.65 -14.34 -34.69
N THR A 33 -29.76 -13.77 -35.89
CA THR A 33 -28.97 -14.19 -37.05
C THR A 33 -27.53 -13.84 -36.75
N ASN A 34 -26.82 -14.80 -36.16
CA ASN A 34 -25.38 -14.85 -36.23
C ASN A 34 -24.98 -15.13 -37.69
N TYR A 35 -23.81 -14.67 -38.10
CA TYR A 35 -23.28 -14.60 -39.48
C TYR A 35 -23.18 -15.94 -40.26
N LEU A 36 -23.81 -17.03 -39.80
CA LEU A 36 -23.79 -18.37 -40.39
C LEU A 36 -25.17 -19.06 -40.49
N GLY A 37 -26.29 -18.41 -40.16
CA GLY A 37 -27.64 -18.97 -40.40
C GLY A 37 -28.12 -20.05 -39.42
N ALA A 38 -27.39 -20.32 -38.34
CA ALA A 38 -27.79 -21.25 -37.28
C ALA A 38 -28.76 -20.62 -36.26
N GLN A 39 -29.72 -21.41 -35.78
CA GLN A 39 -30.67 -21.03 -34.72
C GLN A 39 -30.04 -21.23 -33.33
N ILE A 40 -30.07 -20.19 -32.50
CA ILE A 40 -29.60 -20.27 -31.10
C ILE A 40 -30.80 -20.51 -30.17
N ILE A 41 -30.75 -21.55 -29.36
CA ILE A 41 -31.76 -21.87 -28.34
C ILE A 41 -31.26 -21.45 -26.96
N ILE A 42 -31.97 -20.51 -26.31
CA ILE A 42 -31.67 -20.05 -24.94
C ILE A 42 -32.29 -21.02 -23.93
N ARG A 43 -31.50 -21.46 -22.95
CA ARG A 43 -31.88 -22.36 -21.86
C ARG A 43 -31.92 -21.62 -20.51
N SER A 44 -32.59 -22.23 -19.53
CA SER A 44 -32.69 -21.70 -18.16
C SER A 44 -31.34 -21.67 -17.44
N THR A 45 -31.28 -20.92 -16.34
CA THR A 45 -30.08 -20.73 -15.51
C THR A 45 -29.48 -22.07 -15.07
N THR A 46 -28.17 -22.18 -15.24
CA THR A 46 -27.37 -23.30 -14.74
C THR A 46 -26.99 -23.09 -13.28
N PHE A 47 -26.78 -24.19 -12.58
CA PHE A 47 -26.33 -24.25 -11.19
C PHE A 47 -25.15 -25.22 -11.08
N TRP A 48 -24.36 -25.07 -10.03
CA TRP A 48 -23.15 -25.86 -9.80
C TRP A 48 -23.44 -27.35 -9.61
N ASP A 49 -22.48 -28.18 -10.02
CA ASP A 49 -22.44 -29.63 -9.77
C ASP A 49 -23.66 -30.37 -10.34
N ALA A 50 -24.17 -29.86 -11.46
CA ALA A 50 -25.34 -30.37 -12.15
C ALA A 50 -25.03 -30.72 -13.60
N VAL A 51 -25.77 -31.71 -14.11
CA VAL A 51 -25.65 -32.18 -15.49
C VAL A 51 -26.78 -31.59 -16.34
N PHE A 52 -26.40 -30.83 -17.35
CA PHE A 52 -27.28 -30.21 -18.34
C PHE A 52 -27.20 -31.00 -19.65
N ASN A 53 -28.34 -31.41 -20.20
CA ASN A 53 -28.37 -32.15 -21.45
C ASN A 53 -28.85 -31.26 -22.59
N GLY A 54 -28.22 -31.39 -23.74
CA GLY A 54 -28.48 -30.54 -24.89
C GLY A 54 -28.33 -31.25 -26.23
N THR A 55 -28.60 -30.52 -27.30
CA THR A 55 -28.48 -31.03 -28.67
C THR A 55 -28.08 -29.91 -29.61
N VAL A 56 -27.01 -30.13 -30.38
CA VAL A 56 -26.47 -29.16 -31.33
C VAL A 56 -26.16 -29.82 -32.67
N ASN A 57 -26.21 -29.02 -33.73
CA ASN A 57 -25.77 -29.37 -35.09
C ASN A 57 -25.40 -28.08 -35.84
N ASP A 58 -25.00 -28.21 -37.10
CA ASP A 58 -24.60 -27.11 -37.99
C ASP A 58 -25.62 -25.97 -38.12
N THR A 59 -26.89 -26.21 -37.80
CA THR A 59 -27.98 -25.24 -37.91
C THR A 59 -28.62 -24.92 -36.56
N ARG A 60 -28.14 -25.49 -35.43
CA ARG A 60 -28.69 -25.30 -34.11
C ARG A 60 -27.62 -25.29 -33.02
N TYR A 61 -27.51 -24.17 -32.32
CA TYR A 61 -26.65 -24.00 -31.15
C TYR A 61 -27.48 -23.83 -29.89
N GLU A 62 -26.87 -24.09 -28.73
CA GLU A 62 -27.53 -23.90 -27.44
C GLU A 62 -26.73 -22.99 -26.53
N ARG A 63 -27.44 -22.12 -25.82
CA ARG A 63 -26.88 -21.12 -24.93
C ARG A 63 -27.52 -21.24 -23.55
N TRP A 64 -26.70 -21.36 -22.53
CA TRP A 64 -27.08 -21.53 -21.13
C TRP A 64 -26.69 -20.29 -20.33
N SER A 65 -27.60 -19.76 -19.52
CA SER A 65 -27.30 -18.64 -18.63
C SER A 65 -26.58 -19.10 -17.36
N LEU A 66 -25.54 -18.38 -16.97
CA LEU A 66 -24.76 -18.62 -15.76
C LEU A 66 -24.65 -17.30 -14.98
N GLN A 67 -25.01 -17.31 -13.69
CA GLN A 67 -24.86 -16.15 -12.82
C GLN A 67 -23.81 -16.43 -11.76
N LEU A 68 -22.83 -15.54 -11.65
CA LEU A 68 -21.78 -15.57 -10.63
C LEU A 68 -22.04 -14.44 -9.63
N ILE A 69 -22.19 -14.79 -8.35
CA ILE A 69 -22.46 -13.82 -7.28
C ILE A 69 -21.18 -13.25 -6.65
N GLU A 70 -20.05 -13.94 -6.85
CA GLU A 70 -18.70 -13.57 -6.44
C GLU A 70 -17.70 -14.02 -7.52
N PRO A 71 -16.42 -13.59 -7.47
CA PRO A 71 -15.40 -14.12 -8.37
C PRO A 71 -15.23 -15.63 -8.19
N GLU A 72 -15.32 -16.39 -9.28
CA GLU A 72 -15.35 -17.85 -9.27
C GLU A 72 -14.37 -18.43 -10.30
N ASN A 73 -13.60 -19.43 -9.88
CA ASN A 73 -12.86 -20.32 -10.77
C ASN A 73 -13.73 -21.54 -11.04
N PHE A 74 -13.94 -21.89 -12.30
CA PHE A 74 -14.78 -23.02 -12.65
C PHE A 74 -14.36 -23.70 -13.94
N THR A 75 -14.82 -24.93 -14.09
CA THR A 75 -14.65 -25.75 -15.29
C THR A 75 -16.01 -25.99 -15.93
N VAL A 76 -16.05 -26.00 -17.26
CA VAL A 76 -17.21 -26.44 -18.05
C VAL A 76 -16.76 -27.64 -18.87
N THR A 77 -17.30 -28.81 -18.56
CA THR A 77 -17.04 -30.04 -19.30
C THR A 77 -18.23 -30.39 -20.17
N VAL A 78 -18.01 -30.66 -21.45
CA VAL A 78 -19.04 -31.14 -22.38
C VAL A 78 -18.63 -32.49 -22.93
N ASN A 79 -19.49 -33.49 -22.77
CA ASN A 79 -19.31 -34.83 -23.33
C ASN A 79 -20.44 -35.15 -24.31
N THR A 80 -20.11 -35.59 -25.52
CA THR A 80 -21.11 -36.05 -26.48
C THR A 80 -21.71 -37.38 -26.01
N THR A 81 -23.03 -37.45 -25.96
CA THR A 81 -23.79 -38.63 -25.53
C THR A 81 -24.34 -39.43 -26.70
N THR A 82 -24.64 -38.79 -27.84
CA THR A 82 -24.99 -39.45 -29.10
C THR A 82 -24.51 -38.62 -30.30
N GLY A 83 -24.27 -39.26 -31.45
CA GLY A 83 -23.81 -38.58 -32.67
C GLY A 83 -22.29 -38.52 -32.81
N ASP A 84 -21.80 -37.66 -33.71
CA ASP A 84 -20.38 -37.48 -34.06
C ASP A 84 -19.86 -36.06 -33.69
N LEU A 85 -20.54 -35.41 -32.74
CA LEU A 85 -20.26 -34.06 -32.29
C LEU A 85 -18.81 -33.91 -31.77
N THR A 86 -18.15 -32.86 -32.25
CA THR A 86 -16.94 -32.26 -31.66
C THR A 86 -17.35 -30.87 -31.14
N PRO A 87 -17.48 -30.67 -29.80
CA PRO A 87 -18.10 -29.46 -29.27
C PRO A 87 -17.11 -28.36 -28.92
N ASP A 88 -17.32 -27.15 -29.44
CA ASP A 88 -16.68 -25.93 -28.96
C ASP A 88 -17.53 -25.29 -27.85
N ILE A 89 -16.86 -24.78 -26.81
CA ILE A 89 -17.47 -24.11 -25.67
C ILE A 89 -17.09 -22.63 -25.73
N TYR A 90 -18.08 -21.76 -25.90
CA TYR A 90 -17.92 -20.31 -25.89
C TYR A 90 -18.46 -19.74 -24.58
N LEU A 91 -17.64 -18.98 -23.86
CA LEU A 91 -18.09 -18.17 -22.74
C LEU A 91 -18.30 -16.74 -23.22
N LEU A 92 -19.49 -16.20 -22.96
CA LEU A 92 -19.91 -14.86 -23.38
C LEU A 92 -20.25 -14.01 -22.16
N ASP A 93 -19.96 -12.70 -22.24
CA ASP A 93 -20.41 -11.71 -21.26
C ASP A 93 -21.92 -11.39 -21.40
N SER A 94 -22.43 -10.51 -20.54
CA SER A 94 -23.84 -10.07 -20.55
C SER A 94 -24.26 -9.34 -21.83
N ASN A 95 -23.30 -8.85 -22.62
CA ASN A 95 -23.51 -8.20 -23.92
C ASN A 95 -23.32 -9.18 -25.09
N GLU A 96 -23.18 -10.48 -24.81
CA GLU A 96 -22.94 -11.56 -25.76
C GLU A 96 -21.56 -11.52 -26.44
N ASN A 97 -20.60 -10.74 -25.93
CA ASN A 97 -19.25 -10.76 -26.44
C ASN A 97 -18.52 -12.01 -25.94
N GLN A 98 -17.79 -12.67 -26.83
CA GLN A 98 -16.93 -13.78 -26.45
C GLN A 98 -15.78 -13.29 -25.55
N ILE A 99 -15.66 -13.91 -24.37
CA ILE A 99 -14.59 -13.63 -23.40
C ILE A 99 -13.66 -14.83 -23.20
N ALA A 100 -14.11 -16.05 -23.48
CA ALA A 100 -13.27 -17.24 -23.54
C ALA A 100 -13.83 -18.26 -24.53
N VAL A 101 -12.97 -19.14 -25.05
CA VAL A 101 -13.35 -20.26 -25.91
C VAL A 101 -12.48 -21.47 -25.62
N ALA A 102 -13.09 -22.66 -25.60
CA ALA A 102 -12.39 -23.93 -25.66
C ALA A 102 -12.82 -24.66 -26.92
N ASN A 103 -11.84 -25.03 -27.76
CA ASN A 103 -12.10 -25.85 -28.93
C ASN A 103 -12.09 -27.33 -28.52
N GLY A 104 -13.15 -28.04 -28.88
CA GLY A 104 -13.32 -29.44 -28.49
C GLY A 104 -12.37 -30.41 -29.19
N SER A 105 -12.39 -31.64 -28.71
CA SER A 105 -11.92 -32.83 -29.42
C SER A 105 -13.11 -33.75 -29.70
N LEU A 106 -12.91 -34.79 -30.53
CA LEU A 106 -14.00 -35.70 -30.88
C LEU A 106 -14.72 -36.20 -29.62
N SER A 107 -16.02 -35.89 -29.53
CA SER A 107 -16.90 -36.25 -28.43
C SER A 107 -16.66 -35.57 -27.07
N ALA A 108 -15.75 -34.60 -26.94
CA ALA A 108 -15.51 -33.92 -25.66
C ALA A 108 -14.97 -32.49 -25.78
N GLY A 109 -15.31 -31.60 -24.86
CA GLY A 109 -14.74 -30.27 -24.71
C GLY A 109 -14.57 -29.90 -23.24
N LEU A 110 -13.52 -29.14 -22.91
CA LEU A 110 -13.25 -28.66 -21.55
C LEU A 110 -12.82 -27.20 -21.61
N LEU A 111 -13.50 -26.35 -20.84
CA LEU A 111 -13.12 -24.96 -20.62
C LEU A 111 -12.80 -24.75 -19.14
N ASP A 112 -11.57 -24.32 -18.84
CA ASP A 112 -11.15 -23.89 -17.50
C ASP A 112 -11.02 -22.36 -17.48
N THR A 113 -11.68 -21.69 -16.53
CA THR A 113 -11.77 -20.22 -16.53
C THR A 113 -11.95 -19.62 -15.14
N SER A 114 -11.61 -18.34 -15.01
CA SER A 114 -11.79 -17.49 -13.83
C SER A 114 -12.57 -16.25 -14.24
N GLN A 115 -13.70 -15.97 -13.59
CA GLN A 115 -14.54 -14.82 -13.91
C GLN A 115 -14.96 -14.07 -12.64
N SER A 116 -15.11 -12.76 -12.76
CA SER A 116 -15.68 -11.92 -11.70
C SER A 116 -17.18 -12.22 -11.50
N ALA A 117 -17.77 -11.67 -10.44
CA ALA A 117 -19.21 -11.65 -10.29
C ALA A 117 -19.90 -10.97 -11.49
N GLY A 118 -20.97 -11.56 -11.99
CA GLY A 118 -21.69 -11.08 -13.17
C GLY A 118 -22.60 -12.12 -13.81
N ASP A 119 -23.30 -11.69 -14.86
CA ASP A 119 -24.14 -12.56 -15.68
C ASP A 119 -23.39 -12.94 -16.97
N TYR A 120 -23.38 -14.24 -17.26
CA TYR A 120 -22.64 -14.85 -18.35
C TYR A 120 -23.50 -15.83 -19.13
N PHE A 121 -23.03 -16.18 -20.33
CA PHE A 121 -23.62 -17.26 -21.12
C PHE A 121 -22.56 -18.29 -21.53
N ILE A 122 -22.91 -19.56 -21.42
CA ILE A 122 -22.15 -20.68 -22.00
C ILE A 122 -22.87 -21.12 -23.27
N GLN A 123 -22.22 -20.98 -24.42
CA GLN A 123 -22.76 -21.41 -25.71
C GLN A 123 -21.99 -22.61 -26.25
N ILE A 124 -22.72 -23.69 -26.58
CA ILE A 124 -22.16 -24.90 -27.18
C ILE A 124 -22.41 -24.86 -28.69
N GLN A 125 -21.34 -25.03 -29.46
CA GLN A 125 -21.38 -25.09 -30.92
C GLN A 125 -20.70 -26.36 -31.42
N PRO A 126 -21.16 -26.96 -32.53
CA PRO A 126 -20.42 -28.02 -33.19
C PRO A 126 -19.28 -27.43 -34.02
N GLN A 127 -18.05 -27.82 -33.71
CA GLN A 127 -16.92 -27.63 -34.61
C GLN A 127 -17.07 -28.51 -35.85
N THR A 128 -17.45 -29.78 -35.63
CA THR A 128 -17.84 -30.75 -36.66
C THR A 128 -18.92 -31.70 -36.13
N GLY A 129 -19.68 -32.29 -37.04
CA GLY A 129 -20.72 -33.27 -36.70
C GLY A 129 -21.94 -32.66 -36.02
N GLY A 130 -22.72 -33.51 -35.36
CA GLY A 130 -23.87 -33.11 -34.56
C GLY A 130 -24.33 -34.22 -33.63
N GLY A 131 -25.12 -33.87 -32.62
CA GLY A 131 -25.50 -34.86 -31.62
C GLY A 131 -26.06 -34.28 -30.34
N THR A 132 -26.32 -35.18 -29.39
CA THR A 132 -26.66 -34.81 -28.02
C THR A 132 -25.41 -34.75 -27.17
N TYR A 133 -25.39 -33.87 -26.17
CA TYR A 133 -24.30 -33.75 -25.22
C TYR A 133 -24.83 -33.66 -23.79
N SER A 134 -23.98 -34.01 -22.83
CA SER A 134 -24.10 -33.62 -21.43
C SER A 134 -23.04 -32.56 -21.12
N MET A 135 -23.43 -31.54 -20.36
CA MET A 135 -22.57 -30.46 -19.89
C MET A 135 -22.60 -30.46 -18.37
N GLU A 136 -21.43 -30.33 -17.76
CA GLU A 136 -21.28 -30.21 -16.31
C GLU A 136 -20.47 -28.96 -16.00
N ILE A 137 -20.90 -28.20 -14.99
CA ILE A 137 -20.22 -27.01 -14.52
C ILE A 137 -19.79 -27.25 -13.08
N ARG A 138 -18.49 -27.27 -12.82
CA ARG A 138 -17.93 -27.49 -11.49
C ARG A 138 -17.10 -26.32 -11.04
N ARG A 139 -17.29 -25.89 -9.80
CA ARG A 139 -16.35 -24.99 -9.14
C ARG A 139 -14.99 -25.67 -9.06
N VAL A 140 -13.95 -24.91 -9.31
CA VAL A 140 -12.60 -25.29 -8.92
C VAL A 140 -12.48 -24.84 -7.48
N GLU A 141 -12.50 -25.77 -6.52
CA GLU A 141 -12.12 -25.44 -5.15
C GLU A 141 -10.74 -24.78 -5.19
N GLN A 142 -10.67 -23.55 -4.69
CA GLN A 142 -9.39 -22.89 -4.51
C GLN A 142 -8.61 -23.71 -3.48
N VAL A 143 -7.55 -24.37 -3.93
CA VAL A 143 -6.64 -25.08 -3.03
C VAL A 143 -5.98 -24.01 -2.17
N VAL A 144 -6.44 -23.87 -0.93
CA VAL A 144 -5.84 -22.91 0.00
C VAL A 144 -4.61 -23.57 0.59
N GLU A 145 -3.47 -23.30 -0.03
CA GLU A 145 -2.20 -23.88 0.38
C GLU A 145 -1.77 -23.34 1.77
N PRO A 146 -1.13 -24.19 2.59
CA PRO A 146 -0.50 -23.73 3.83
C PRO A 146 0.52 -22.62 3.56
N SER A 147 0.52 -21.63 4.44
CA SER A 147 1.43 -20.49 4.31
C SER A 147 1.87 -19.95 5.66
N ALA A 148 2.97 -19.21 5.65
CA ALA A 148 3.46 -18.44 6.77
C ALA A 148 3.47 -16.94 6.45
N ALA A 149 3.34 -16.10 7.46
CA ALA A 149 3.45 -14.66 7.30
C ALA A 149 4.13 -14.01 8.50
N VAL A 150 4.85 -12.93 8.26
CA VAL A 150 5.32 -12.01 9.30
C VAL A 150 4.31 -10.86 9.41
N MET A 151 3.97 -10.47 10.63
CA MET A 151 3.22 -9.24 10.90
C MET A 151 3.99 -8.38 11.89
N LEU A 152 3.97 -7.06 11.67
CA LEU A 152 4.61 -6.07 12.53
C LEU A 152 3.56 -5.15 13.12
N ASN A 153 3.63 -4.92 14.43
CA ASN A 153 2.73 -4.01 15.12
C ASN A 153 3.49 -3.16 16.15
N PRO A 154 3.60 -1.83 15.94
CA PRO A 154 3.16 -1.08 14.76
C PRO A 154 4.00 -1.38 13.50
N ALA A 155 3.45 -1.15 12.31
CA ALA A 155 4.17 -1.33 11.04
C ALA A 155 5.17 -0.19 10.72
N SER A 156 5.17 0.87 11.53
CA SER A 156 6.17 1.94 11.46
C SER A 156 6.51 2.48 12.85
N VAL A 157 7.77 2.87 13.03
CA VAL A 157 8.33 3.35 14.30
C VAL A 157 9.36 4.45 14.06
N LEU A 158 9.69 5.22 15.10
CA LEU A 158 10.84 6.11 15.07
C LEU A 158 12.14 5.35 15.38
N VAL A 159 13.29 5.90 14.99
CA VAL A 159 14.60 5.38 15.42
C VAL A 159 14.67 5.31 16.94
N GLY A 160 15.09 4.17 17.47
CA GLY A 160 15.15 3.86 18.90
C GLY A 160 13.86 3.26 19.49
N GLU A 161 12.74 3.31 18.77
CA GLU A 161 11.50 2.64 19.16
C GLU A 161 11.47 1.18 18.71
N THR A 162 10.49 0.42 19.22
CA THR A 162 10.36 -1.02 18.98
C THR A 162 8.98 -1.36 18.42
N SER A 163 8.96 -2.28 17.45
CA SER A 163 7.76 -2.95 16.95
C SER A 163 7.75 -4.42 17.37
N THR A 164 6.56 -4.99 17.61
CA THR A 164 6.43 -6.43 17.86
C THR A 164 6.21 -7.16 16.53
N GLY A 165 7.12 -8.06 16.19
CA GLY A 165 6.98 -9.03 15.11
C GLY A 165 6.25 -10.29 15.58
N THR A 166 5.34 -10.79 14.75
CA THR A 166 4.62 -12.06 14.96
C THR A 166 4.74 -12.90 13.70
N VAL A 167 5.17 -14.16 13.83
CA VAL A 167 5.14 -15.12 12.73
C VAL A 167 3.92 -16.01 12.87
N LEU A 168 3.12 -16.12 11.81
CA LEU A 168 1.86 -16.88 11.78
C LEU A 168 1.95 -18.04 10.79
N LEU A 169 1.17 -19.07 11.07
CA LEU A 169 0.79 -20.10 10.10
C LEU A 169 -0.70 -19.98 9.76
N SER A 170 -1.01 -20.11 8.48
CA SER A 170 -2.37 -20.05 7.93
C SER A 170 -2.66 -21.27 7.07
N ASN A 171 -3.93 -21.68 7.01
CA ASN A 171 -4.40 -22.89 6.34
C ASN A 171 -3.68 -24.14 6.82
N VAL A 172 -3.55 -24.27 8.15
CA VAL A 172 -2.94 -25.44 8.78
C VAL A 172 -3.82 -26.68 8.48
N PRO A 173 -3.26 -27.77 7.93
CA PRO A 173 -4.03 -28.99 7.65
C PRO A 173 -4.67 -29.59 8.90
N ALA A 174 -5.76 -30.33 8.72
CA ALA A 174 -6.50 -30.94 9.84
C ALA A 174 -5.66 -31.95 10.63
N GLU A 175 -4.73 -32.66 9.97
CA GLU A 175 -3.76 -33.55 10.61
C GLU A 175 -2.67 -32.80 11.40
N GLY A 176 -2.52 -31.50 11.16
CA GLY A 176 -1.61 -30.59 11.83
C GLY A 176 -0.12 -30.83 11.59
N TYR A 177 0.68 -29.84 11.96
CA TYR A 177 2.14 -29.93 11.93
C TYR A 177 2.69 -30.37 13.30
N ALA A 178 3.58 -31.35 13.28
CA ALA A 178 4.31 -31.80 14.46
C ALA A 178 5.46 -30.84 14.82
N SER A 179 6.07 -30.20 13.81
CA SER A 179 7.14 -29.23 14.00
C SER A 179 7.21 -28.20 12.87
N ALA A 180 7.85 -27.08 13.14
CA ALA A 180 8.19 -26.07 12.14
C ALA A 180 9.56 -25.43 12.42
N GLU A 181 10.23 -25.01 11.34
CA GLU A 181 11.49 -24.28 11.32
C GLU A 181 11.30 -23.00 10.50
N PHE A 182 11.74 -21.87 11.05
CA PHE A 182 11.68 -20.56 10.42
C PHE A 182 13.09 -20.01 10.33
N THR A 183 13.59 -19.81 9.12
CA THR A 183 14.84 -19.07 8.90
C THR A 183 14.48 -17.62 8.57
N CYS A 184 14.77 -16.73 9.51
CA CYS A 184 14.44 -15.32 9.39
C CYS A 184 15.69 -14.49 9.04
N THR A 185 15.50 -13.50 8.16
CA THR A 185 16.54 -12.55 7.72
C THR A 185 16.04 -11.12 7.86
N TYR A 186 16.96 -10.22 8.21
CA TYR A 186 16.73 -8.79 8.38
C TYR A 186 18.03 -8.01 8.10
N ASP A 187 17.95 -6.70 7.89
CA ASP A 187 19.13 -5.83 7.78
C ASP A 187 19.61 -5.40 9.18
N PRO A 188 20.78 -5.89 9.67
CA PRO A 188 21.29 -5.55 10.99
C PRO A 188 21.79 -4.10 11.10
N ALA A 189 21.93 -3.36 10.00
CA ALA A 189 22.22 -1.92 10.03
C ALA A 189 20.97 -1.08 10.32
N LEU A 190 19.78 -1.61 10.04
CA LEU A 190 18.50 -0.91 10.21
C LEU A 190 17.75 -1.33 11.47
N VAL A 191 17.83 -2.62 11.86
CA VAL A 191 17.07 -3.14 13.00
C VAL A 191 17.87 -4.13 13.86
N GLN A 192 17.53 -4.19 15.15
CA GLN A 192 17.96 -5.22 16.07
C GLN A 192 16.77 -6.12 16.45
N ILE A 193 16.97 -7.44 16.39
CA ILE A 193 15.98 -8.43 16.82
C ILE A 193 16.28 -8.91 18.24
N SER A 194 15.26 -9.00 19.09
CA SER A 194 15.38 -9.53 20.45
C SER A 194 14.09 -10.18 20.94
N ASN A 195 14.08 -10.68 22.19
CA ASN A 195 12.88 -11.21 22.88
C ASN A 195 12.05 -12.20 22.04
N ILE A 196 12.73 -13.14 21.38
CA ILE A 196 12.08 -14.18 20.56
C ILE A 196 11.42 -15.21 21.50
N THR A 197 10.10 -15.35 21.43
CA THR A 197 9.31 -16.19 22.35
C THR A 197 8.24 -16.99 21.62
N ASP A 198 8.11 -18.27 21.97
CA ASP A 198 7.02 -19.14 21.51
C ASP A 198 5.63 -18.57 21.89
N ALA A 199 4.67 -18.71 20.98
CA ALA A 199 3.30 -18.22 21.14
C ALA A 199 2.27 -19.37 21.37
N GLY A 200 2.73 -20.62 21.51
CA GLY A 200 1.92 -21.74 21.97
C GLY A 200 1.15 -22.51 20.88
N LEU A 201 1.40 -22.25 19.59
CA LEU A 201 0.68 -22.95 18.51
C LEU A 201 0.91 -24.46 18.52
N PHE A 202 2.08 -24.90 18.96
CA PHE A 202 2.49 -26.32 19.00
C PHE A 202 2.11 -27.02 20.32
N GLY A 203 1.14 -26.46 21.05
CA GLY A 203 0.62 -27.01 22.28
C GLY A 203 1.34 -26.50 23.54
N SER A 204 1.11 -27.21 24.64
CA SER A 204 1.68 -26.87 25.94
C SER A 204 3.09 -27.44 26.07
N ASP A 205 4.05 -26.62 26.52
CA ASP A 205 5.44 -27.04 26.74
C ASP A 205 6.08 -27.65 25.48
N PRO A 206 6.13 -26.90 24.35
CA PRO A 206 6.81 -27.39 23.15
C PRO A 206 8.34 -27.38 23.32
N ALA A 207 9.03 -28.22 22.55
CA ALA A 207 10.48 -28.16 22.45
C ALA A 207 10.87 -27.04 21.47
N VAL A 208 11.58 -26.03 21.96
CA VAL A 208 12.00 -24.86 21.17
C VAL A 208 13.52 -24.81 21.09
N ALA A 209 14.04 -24.54 19.89
CA ALA A 209 15.44 -24.25 19.65
C ALA A 209 15.56 -22.91 18.92
N LEU A 210 16.49 -22.08 19.38
CA LEU A 210 16.80 -20.77 18.82
C LEU A 210 18.28 -20.70 18.47
N PHE A 211 18.59 -20.31 17.23
CA PHE A 211 19.94 -19.98 16.78
C PHE A 211 19.98 -18.52 16.33
N GLY A 212 20.94 -17.75 16.84
CA GLY A 212 20.95 -16.29 16.70
C GLY A 212 20.04 -15.60 17.74
N PRO A 213 19.63 -14.35 17.53
CA PRO A 213 19.93 -13.52 16.36
C PRO A 213 21.40 -13.10 16.29
N ASP A 214 22.01 -13.27 15.11
CA ASP A 214 23.37 -12.83 14.82
C ASP A 214 23.47 -12.37 13.37
N ASN A 215 24.17 -11.26 13.14
CA ASN A 215 24.51 -10.71 11.82
C ASN A 215 23.38 -10.77 10.75
N GLY A 216 22.16 -10.34 11.09
CA GLY A 216 21.04 -10.25 10.14
C GLY A 216 20.24 -11.54 9.95
N THR A 217 20.50 -12.59 10.73
CA THR A 217 19.70 -13.83 10.66
C THR A 217 19.44 -14.47 12.01
N PHE A 218 18.34 -15.22 12.10
CA PHE A 218 18.06 -16.14 13.19
C PHE A 218 17.23 -17.32 12.70
N ILE A 219 17.29 -18.44 13.41
CA ILE A 219 16.46 -19.62 13.15
C ILE A 219 15.66 -19.93 14.40
N PHE A 220 14.34 -20.01 14.24
CA PHE A 220 13.42 -20.48 15.27
C PHE A 220 12.86 -21.84 14.86
N ALA A 221 13.07 -22.87 15.68
CA ALA A 221 12.51 -24.19 15.46
C ALA A 221 11.67 -24.61 16.67
N VAL A 222 10.50 -25.18 16.39
CA VAL A 222 9.54 -25.61 17.42
C VAL A 222 8.96 -26.97 17.06
N ALA A 223 8.83 -27.84 18.06
CA ALA A 223 8.18 -29.14 17.94
C ALA A 223 7.23 -29.37 19.12
N GLY A 224 6.01 -29.85 18.84
CA GLY A 224 5.03 -30.16 19.87
C GLY A 224 5.50 -31.34 20.74
N SER A 225 5.36 -31.22 22.06
CA SER A 225 5.76 -32.28 22.97
C SER A 225 4.72 -33.41 23.03
N ASN A 226 5.15 -34.64 23.29
CA ASN A 226 4.25 -35.79 23.50
C ASN A 226 3.21 -36.03 22.38
N GLY A 227 3.56 -35.69 21.13
CA GLY A 227 2.67 -35.86 19.98
C GLY A 227 1.67 -34.72 19.76
N GLN A 228 1.80 -33.62 20.50
CA GLN A 228 1.05 -32.38 20.23
C GLN A 228 1.42 -31.81 18.85
N ARG A 229 0.46 -31.13 18.24
CA ARG A 229 0.55 -30.58 16.90
C ARG A 229 -0.12 -29.21 16.83
N ALA A 230 0.36 -28.37 15.92
CA ALA A 230 -0.40 -27.22 15.46
C ALA A 230 -1.51 -27.70 14.53
N THR A 231 -2.78 -27.66 14.97
CA THR A 231 -3.96 -28.08 14.19
C THR A 231 -4.90 -26.92 13.84
N THR A 232 -4.47 -25.69 14.13
CA THR A 232 -5.21 -24.46 13.88
C THR A 232 -4.26 -23.40 13.34
N ASP A 233 -4.81 -22.42 12.64
CA ASP A 233 -4.07 -21.21 12.26
C ASP A 233 -3.73 -20.39 13.50
N GLY A 234 -2.61 -19.67 13.46
CA GLY A 234 -2.23 -18.79 14.56
C GLY A 234 -0.75 -18.41 14.60
N ALA A 235 -0.41 -17.64 15.63
CA ALA A 235 0.94 -17.18 15.89
C ALA A 235 1.82 -18.33 16.41
N VAL A 236 2.98 -18.52 15.81
CA VAL A 236 3.99 -19.50 16.24
C VAL A 236 4.92 -18.90 17.27
N PHE A 237 5.43 -17.70 17.01
CA PHE A 237 6.31 -16.98 17.93
C PHE A 237 6.24 -15.48 17.68
N THR A 238 6.67 -14.72 18.68
CA THR A 238 6.81 -13.26 18.64
C THR A 238 8.26 -12.86 18.86
N PHE A 239 8.62 -11.65 18.45
CA PHE A 239 9.94 -11.06 18.67
C PHE A 239 9.85 -9.53 18.66
N ASP A 240 10.82 -8.88 19.28
CA ASP A 240 10.95 -7.42 19.25
C ASP A 240 11.87 -6.98 18.11
N VAL A 241 11.46 -5.93 17.40
CA VAL A 241 12.21 -5.27 16.32
C VAL A 241 12.50 -3.84 16.74
N THR A 242 13.72 -3.58 17.21
CA THR A 242 14.16 -2.24 17.60
C THR A 242 14.79 -1.53 16.40
N ALA A 243 14.30 -0.34 16.07
CA ALA A 243 14.81 0.47 14.96
C ALA A 243 16.15 1.14 15.32
N LEU A 244 17.15 1.00 14.45
CA LEU A 244 18.50 1.53 14.64
C LEU A 244 18.81 2.73 13.75
N ALA A 245 18.23 2.78 12.55
CA ALA A 245 18.46 3.85 11.59
C ALA A 245 17.25 4.05 10.67
N ASN A 246 17.04 5.29 10.22
CA ASN A 246 15.99 5.66 9.27
C ASN A 246 16.08 4.83 7.97
N GLY A 247 14.92 4.40 7.47
CA GLY A 247 14.82 3.58 6.27
C GLY A 247 13.63 2.63 6.29
N GLN A 248 13.71 1.58 5.48
CA GLN A 248 12.74 0.49 5.45
C GLN A 248 13.48 -0.82 5.68
N ALA A 249 13.04 -1.59 6.68
CA ALA A 249 13.64 -2.86 7.03
C ALA A 249 12.69 -4.01 6.69
N ASP A 250 13.10 -4.86 5.75
CA ASP A 250 12.36 -6.08 5.41
C ASP A 250 12.72 -7.21 6.38
N ILE A 251 11.69 -7.86 6.94
CA ILE A 251 11.81 -9.07 7.73
C ILE A 251 11.15 -10.21 6.96
N ASN A 252 11.96 -11.17 6.55
CA ASN A 252 11.52 -12.36 5.81
C ASN A 252 11.79 -13.60 6.64
N CYS A 253 10.79 -14.46 6.83
CA CYS A 253 10.92 -15.73 7.54
C CYS A 253 10.47 -16.86 6.63
N VAL A 254 11.42 -17.64 6.10
CA VAL A 254 11.13 -18.82 5.28
C VAL A 254 10.71 -19.96 6.20
N ALA A 255 9.49 -20.46 6.01
CA ALA A 255 8.92 -21.52 6.82
C ALA A 255 9.08 -22.91 6.19
N ARG A 256 9.49 -23.87 7.02
CA ARG A 256 9.50 -25.31 6.72
C ARG A 256 8.71 -26.03 7.81
N VAL A 257 7.82 -26.93 7.43
CA VAL A 257 6.90 -27.62 8.35
C VAL A 257 7.05 -29.14 8.20
N SER A 258 6.67 -29.90 9.22
CA SER A 258 6.63 -31.36 9.15
C SER A 258 5.40 -31.92 9.86
N THR A 259 4.81 -32.97 9.29
CA THR A 259 3.76 -33.77 9.91
C THR A 259 4.31 -34.96 10.72
N GLY A 260 5.61 -34.96 11.06
CA GLY A 260 6.27 -36.03 11.84
C GLY A 260 7.25 -36.89 11.02
N GLY A 261 7.85 -36.31 9.98
CA GLY A 261 8.80 -36.94 9.07
C GLY A 261 9.71 -35.91 8.42
N GLU A 262 9.67 -35.79 7.10
CA GLU A 262 10.47 -34.82 6.35
C GLU A 262 9.97 -33.37 6.53
N LEU A 263 10.86 -32.40 6.29
CA LEU A 263 10.54 -30.97 6.27
C LEU A 263 10.12 -30.52 4.86
N THR A 264 8.95 -29.89 4.74
CA THR A 264 8.46 -29.29 3.49
C THR A 264 8.43 -27.77 3.60
N THR A 265 8.93 -27.08 2.58
CA THR A 265 8.84 -25.62 2.50
C THR A 265 7.43 -25.20 2.13
N ILE A 266 6.90 -24.17 2.78
CA ILE A 266 5.62 -23.54 2.45
C ILE A 266 5.82 -22.08 2.05
N SER A 267 4.83 -21.52 1.36
CA SER A 267 4.85 -20.10 0.97
C SER A 267 4.97 -19.20 2.18
N SER A 268 5.84 -18.18 2.10
CA SER A 268 6.09 -17.25 3.20
C SER A 268 5.93 -15.81 2.72
N THR A 269 5.17 -15.00 3.45
CA THR A 269 4.96 -13.58 3.17
C THR A 269 5.79 -12.73 4.14
N PRO A 270 6.76 -11.92 3.66
CA PRO A 270 7.56 -11.05 4.50
C PRO A 270 6.77 -9.82 4.98
N ALA A 271 7.33 -9.08 5.93
CA ALA A 271 6.82 -7.77 6.37
C ALA A 271 7.90 -6.70 6.26
N THR A 272 7.51 -5.46 6.02
CA THR A 272 8.41 -4.30 5.97
C THR A 272 8.09 -3.36 7.12
N LEU A 273 9.11 -3.00 7.91
CA LEU A 273 9.03 -1.97 8.94
C LEU A 273 9.42 -0.61 8.34
N GLY A 274 8.55 0.39 8.46
CA GLY A 274 8.91 1.78 8.18
C GLY A 274 9.62 2.42 9.36
N ILE A 275 10.80 2.99 9.16
CA ILE A 275 11.59 3.64 10.22
C ILE A 275 11.81 5.09 9.84
N ALA A 276 11.44 6.02 10.72
CA ALA A 276 11.66 7.45 10.52
C ALA A 276 12.53 8.06 11.62
N GLU A 277 13.25 9.13 11.29
CA GLU A 277 13.94 9.92 12.32
C GLU A 277 12.93 10.66 13.21
N PRO A 278 13.16 10.75 14.53
CA PRO A 278 12.38 11.63 15.37
C PRO A 278 12.58 13.08 14.93
N THR A 279 11.48 13.83 14.81
CA THR A 279 11.52 15.24 14.41
C THR A 279 11.39 16.17 15.62
N ALA A 280 11.80 17.41 15.40
CA ALA A 280 11.75 18.51 16.35
C ALA A 280 11.41 19.80 15.60
N THR A 281 10.92 20.81 16.33
CA THR A 281 10.57 22.12 15.77
C THR A 281 11.63 23.14 16.15
N LEU A 282 12.05 23.96 15.19
CA LEU A 282 12.85 25.16 15.40
C LEU A 282 12.00 26.38 15.06
N GLU A 283 11.95 27.35 15.96
CA GLU A 283 11.22 28.59 15.76
C GLU A 283 12.00 29.79 16.32
N GLY A 284 11.57 30.98 15.94
CA GLY A 284 12.14 32.23 16.44
C GLY A 284 11.65 33.43 15.65
N THR A 285 12.27 34.58 15.92
CA THR A 285 11.93 35.84 15.25
C THR A 285 13.19 36.50 14.72
N VAL A 286 13.18 36.89 13.44
CA VAL A 286 14.25 37.64 12.79
C VAL A 286 13.69 38.93 12.22
N ILE A 287 14.26 40.06 12.62
CA ILE A 287 13.81 41.39 12.22
C ILE A 287 14.74 41.94 11.13
N ALA A 288 14.14 42.28 9.99
CA ALA A 288 14.75 43.07 8.92
C ALA A 288 13.62 43.85 8.20
N THR A 289 13.98 44.88 7.43
CA THR A 289 13.03 45.61 6.57
C THR A 289 12.68 44.84 5.29
N LYS A 290 13.38 43.74 5.02
CA LYS A 290 13.21 42.85 3.88
C LYS A 290 12.84 41.44 4.33
N GLU A 291 12.35 40.66 3.37
CA GLU A 291 12.07 39.25 3.56
C GLU A 291 13.34 38.50 4.01
N VAL A 292 13.20 37.76 5.11
CA VAL A 292 14.28 36.97 5.70
C VAL A 292 14.10 35.51 5.30
N THR A 293 15.16 34.93 4.74
CA THR A 293 15.28 33.48 4.59
C THR A 293 16.09 32.91 5.75
N VAL A 294 15.54 31.89 6.41
CA VAL A 294 16.19 31.12 7.47
C VAL A 294 16.50 29.73 6.92
N THR A 295 17.79 29.37 6.88
CA THR A 295 18.26 28.09 6.37
C THR A 295 18.94 27.30 7.47
N LEU A 296 18.55 26.04 7.61
CA LEU A 296 19.12 25.09 8.56
C LEU A 296 20.08 24.16 7.82
N TYR A 297 21.31 24.06 8.32
CA TYR A 297 22.39 23.28 7.72
C TYR A 297 22.81 22.14 8.65
N ARG A 298 23.06 20.97 8.05
CA ARG A 298 23.73 19.84 8.71
C ARG A 298 25.21 20.13 8.91
N ALA A 299 25.89 19.28 9.70
CA ALA A 299 27.33 19.39 9.95
C ALA A 299 28.19 19.30 8.68
N ASP A 300 27.70 18.67 7.62
CA ASP A 300 28.35 18.57 6.31
C ASP A 300 28.04 19.76 5.37
N THR A 301 27.41 20.82 5.89
CA THR A 301 26.98 22.04 5.17
C THR A 301 25.87 21.81 4.13
N THR A 302 25.25 20.63 4.10
CA THR A 302 24.04 20.40 3.29
C THR A 302 22.82 21.08 3.94
N ILE A 303 21.91 21.56 3.10
CA ILE A 303 20.67 22.19 3.58
C ILE A 303 19.74 21.08 4.10
N GLU A 304 19.34 21.20 5.36
CA GLU A 304 18.31 20.36 5.97
C GLU A 304 16.91 20.88 5.65
N ASN A 305 16.69 22.16 5.91
CA ASN A 305 15.41 22.81 5.71
C ASN A 305 15.61 24.31 5.49
N THR A 306 14.63 24.96 4.89
CA THR A 306 14.58 26.41 4.71
C THR A 306 13.18 26.93 4.98
N ALA A 307 13.08 28.08 5.62
CA ALA A 307 11.83 28.78 5.86
C ALA A 307 11.98 30.27 5.53
N VAL A 308 10.89 30.89 5.12
CA VAL A 308 10.79 32.34 4.97
C VAL A 308 10.07 32.88 6.21
N ALA A 309 10.64 33.90 6.82
CA ALA A 309 10.00 34.57 7.95
C ALA A 309 8.73 35.31 7.51
N ASP A 310 7.69 35.32 8.33
CA ASP A 310 6.46 36.05 8.07
C ASP A 310 6.67 37.58 8.15
N ALA A 311 5.61 38.36 7.89
CA ALA A 311 5.66 39.83 7.95
C ALA A 311 6.02 40.40 9.34
N ASN A 312 5.93 39.59 10.41
CA ASN A 312 6.35 39.95 11.76
C ASN A 312 7.75 39.43 12.09
N GLY A 313 8.43 38.80 11.13
CA GLY A 313 9.75 38.20 11.31
C GLY A 313 9.72 36.80 11.92
N ASN A 314 8.55 36.19 12.16
CA ASN A 314 8.49 34.87 12.79
C ASN A 314 8.73 33.77 11.76
N PHE A 315 9.47 32.73 12.15
CA PHE A 315 9.62 31.51 11.35
C PHE A 315 9.39 30.28 12.22
N SER A 316 8.99 29.18 11.57
CA SER A 316 8.90 27.86 12.17
C SER A 316 9.26 26.82 11.11
N MET A 317 10.08 25.84 11.48
CA MET A 317 10.46 24.72 10.61
C MET A 317 10.64 23.45 11.43
N THR A 318 10.50 22.30 10.78
CA THR A 318 10.76 20.99 11.38
C THR A 318 12.00 20.35 10.78
N ALA A 319 12.75 19.63 11.60
CA ALA A 319 13.91 18.85 11.17
C ALA A 319 14.09 17.63 12.09
N SER A 320 14.96 16.70 11.70
CA SER A 320 15.33 15.60 12.59
C SER A 320 15.96 16.14 13.89
N ALA A 321 15.88 15.37 14.97
CA ALA A 321 16.63 15.68 16.18
C ALA A 321 18.14 15.64 15.86
N GLY A 322 18.89 16.61 16.37
CA GLY A 322 20.32 16.74 16.05
C GLY A 322 20.89 18.12 16.32
N THR A 323 22.18 18.29 16.00
CA THR A 323 22.87 19.58 16.08
C THR A 323 23.00 20.17 14.69
N TYR A 324 22.63 21.45 14.56
CA TYR A 324 22.59 22.13 13.27
C TYR A 324 23.32 23.48 13.33
N THR A 325 23.61 24.03 12.16
CA THR A 325 23.91 25.46 11.99
C THR A 325 22.69 26.12 11.38
N VAL A 326 22.17 27.17 12.00
CA VAL A 326 21.05 27.96 11.44
C VAL A 326 21.59 29.31 10.97
N VAL A 327 21.17 29.75 9.79
CA VAL A 327 21.56 31.05 9.22
C VAL A 327 20.30 31.81 8.81
N ALA A 328 20.17 33.05 9.26
CA ALA A 328 19.17 33.99 8.77
C ALA A 328 19.82 35.05 7.90
N SER A 329 19.25 35.30 6.72
CA SER A 329 19.80 36.24 5.73
C SER A 329 18.71 37.03 5.02
N ALA A 330 19.03 38.28 4.66
CA ALA A 330 18.22 39.13 3.80
C ALA A 330 19.15 39.94 2.86
N PRO A 331 18.73 40.31 1.63
CA PRO A 331 19.58 41.04 0.69
C PRO A 331 19.99 42.44 1.20
N GLY A 332 21.29 42.72 1.27
CA GLY A 332 21.81 43.98 1.81
C GLY A 332 22.04 43.98 3.32
N PHE A 333 21.92 42.83 3.98
CA PHE A 333 22.01 42.68 5.43
C PHE A 333 23.11 41.70 5.82
N LEU A 334 23.82 42.03 6.89
CA LEU A 334 24.74 41.13 7.56
C LEU A 334 23.92 39.98 8.19
N LYS A 335 24.29 38.74 7.84
CA LYS A 335 23.57 37.53 8.28
C LYS A 335 23.69 37.28 9.78
N ALA A 336 22.76 36.51 10.34
CA ALA A 336 22.85 35.94 11.69
C ALA A 336 23.09 34.43 11.62
N GLN A 337 23.86 33.89 12.56
CA GLN A 337 24.19 32.47 12.62
C GLN A 337 24.11 31.93 14.05
N GLY A 338 23.49 30.77 14.21
CA GLY A 338 23.37 30.04 15.47
C GLY A 338 23.67 28.55 15.34
N SER A 339 23.71 27.86 16.47
CA SER A 339 23.95 26.40 16.53
C SER A 339 22.95 25.67 17.42
N PRO A 340 21.65 25.64 17.05
CA PRO A 340 20.63 25.00 17.87
C PRO A 340 20.85 23.48 17.96
N VAL A 341 20.49 22.92 19.12
CA VAL A 341 20.36 21.48 19.33
C VAL A 341 18.88 21.15 19.39
N LEU A 342 18.41 20.45 18.36
CA LEU A 342 17.03 20.03 18.25
C LEU A 342 16.82 18.71 19.00
N THR A 343 15.94 18.74 19.99
CA THR A 343 15.58 17.55 20.79
C THR A 343 14.29 16.95 20.26
N ALA A 344 14.26 15.62 20.07
CA ALA A 344 13.10 14.88 19.58
C ALA A 344 11.81 15.25 20.32
N GLY A 345 10.75 15.57 19.56
CA GLY A 345 9.43 15.93 20.08
C GLY A 345 9.36 17.29 20.79
N ALA A 346 10.46 18.05 20.84
CA ALA A 346 10.51 19.35 21.48
C ALA A 346 10.52 20.51 20.46
N THR A 347 10.10 21.68 20.92
CA THR A 347 10.28 22.95 20.23
C THR A 347 11.50 23.66 20.80
N THR A 348 12.43 24.03 19.93
CA THR A 348 13.58 24.88 20.24
C THR A 348 13.28 26.29 19.74
N THR A 349 13.24 27.25 20.65
CA THR A 349 12.97 28.66 20.33
C THR A 349 14.26 29.46 20.40
N LEU A 350 14.68 30.05 19.29
CA LEU A 350 15.80 31.00 19.24
C LEU A 350 15.34 32.39 19.69
N GLN A 351 16.24 33.16 20.30
CA GLN A 351 15.93 34.54 20.68
C GLN A 351 15.70 35.41 19.43
N THR A 352 14.98 36.53 19.62
CA THR A 352 14.81 37.53 18.57
C THR A 352 16.16 38.12 18.17
N VAL A 353 16.45 38.16 16.87
CA VAL A 353 17.64 38.80 16.32
C VAL A 353 17.25 39.83 15.26
N SER A 354 17.89 41.00 15.27
CA SER A 354 17.73 42.02 14.22
C SER A 354 18.94 41.98 13.30
N LEU A 355 18.72 41.75 12.01
CA LEU A 355 19.80 41.78 11.03
C LEU A 355 20.28 43.22 10.82
N LEU A 356 21.59 43.40 10.65
CA LEU A 356 22.18 44.72 10.45
C LEU A 356 22.19 45.06 8.96
N ALA A 357 21.53 46.16 8.59
CA ALA A 357 21.52 46.66 7.23
C ALA A 357 22.90 47.23 6.87
N GLY A 358 23.43 46.88 5.69
CA GLY A 358 24.63 47.52 5.15
C GLY A 358 25.58 46.62 4.37
N ASP A 359 25.49 45.29 4.44
CA ASP A 359 26.33 44.37 3.67
C ASP A 359 25.68 44.11 2.30
N ILE A 360 25.93 45.02 1.35
CA ILE A 360 25.27 45.09 0.05
C ILE A 360 25.96 44.19 -0.98
N ASP A 361 27.29 44.07 -0.90
CA ASP A 361 28.06 43.22 -1.81
C ASP A 361 28.21 41.76 -1.32
N GLY A 362 27.78 41.46 -0.10
CA GLY A 362 27.71 40.10 0.46
C GLY A 362 29.07 39.56 0.90
N ASN A 363 30.01 40.43 1.26
CA ASN A 363 31.36 40.06 1.67
C ASN A 363 31.50 39.84 3.19
N ASP A 364 30.39 39.86 3.94
CA ASP A 364 30.31 39.77 5.41
C ASP A 364 30.97 40.95 6.15
N VAL A 365 31.11 42.13 5.52
CA VAL A 365 31.65 43.36 6.10
C VAL A 365 30.81 44.54 5.62
N ILE A 366 30.46 45.45 6.53
CA ILE A 366 29.79 46.71 6.19
C ILE A 366 30.83 47.81 6.08
N ASP A 367 31.14 48.26 4.87
CA ASP A 367 32.20 49.24 4.64
C ASP A 367 31.93 50.26 3.51
N GLN A 368 32.99 50.93 3.03
CA GLN A 368 32.90 51.97 2.01
C GLN A 368 32.46 51.44 0.64
N PHE A 369 32.69 50.16 0.33
CA PHE A 369 32.27 49.55 -0.93
C PHE A 369 30.75 49.36 -0.99
N ASP A 370 30.12 49.04 0.15
CA ASP A 370 28.66 49.03 0.26
C ASP A 370 28.07 50.43 0.08
N ALA A 371 28.64 51.43 0.77
CA ALA A 371 28.21 52.83 0.65
C ALA A 371 28.40 53.36 -0.78
N LEU A 372 29.46 52.94 -1.48
CA LEU A 372 29.69 53.27 -2.88
C LEU A 372 28.60 52.67 -3.79
N THR A 373 28.09 51.48 -3.47
CA THR A 373 26.99 50.86 -4.22
C THR A 373 25.70 51.67 -4.12
N ILE A 374 25.39 52.22 -2.95
CA ILE A 374 24.28 53.19 -2.80
C ILE A 374 24.55 54.44 -3.65
N GLY A 375 25.76 55.01 -3.56
CA GLY A 375 26.12 56.25 -4.26
C GLY A 375 26.04 56.15 -5.79
N ILE A 376 26.44 55.02 -6.38
CA ILE A 376 26.39 54.80 -7.84
C ILE A 376 24.94 54.63 -8.33
N ASN A 377 24.04 54.11 -7.49
CA ASN A 377 22.65 53.80 -7.85
C ASN A 377 21.63 54.80 -7.26
N TYR A 378 22.08 55.99 -6.88
CA TYR A 378 21.25 56.99 -6.24
C TYR A 378 20.04 57.40 -7.11
N ASN A 379 18.86 57.50 -6.50
CA ASN A 379 17.54 57.69 -7.13
C ASN A 379 17.09 56.57 -8.09
N LEU A 380 17.70 55.38 -8.03
CA LEU A 380 17.27 54.20 -8.78
C LEU A 380 16.61 53.18 -7.84
N ALA A 381 15.92 52.19 -8.43
CA ALA A 381 15.32 51.07 -7.69
C ALA A 381 16.19 49.81 -7.66
N ALA A 382 17.35 49.82 -8.32
CA ALA A 382 18.24 48.67 -8.47
C ALA A 382 19.71 49.05 -8.22
N PRO A 383 20.52 48.17 -7.60
CA PRO A 383 20.17 46.80 -7.19
C PRO A 383 19.29 46.77 -5.94
N ALA A 384 18.38 45.80 -5.86
CA ALA A 384 17.45 45.67 -4.74
C ALA A 384 18.15 45.51 -3.38
N ALA A 385 19.38 45.00 -3.34
CA ALA A 385 20.18 44.91 -2.11
C ALA A 385 20.52 46.30 -1.51
N ALA A 386 20.63 47.35 -2.33
CA ALA A 386 20.99 48.70 -1.89
C ALA A 386 19.81 49.56 -1.41
N ASP A 387 18.57 49.17 -1.73
CA ASP A 387 17.34 49.74 -1.16
C ASP A 387 17.09 49.08 0.20
N LEU A 388 17.79 49.54 1.24
CA LEU A 388 17.82 48.92 2.56
C LEU A 388 16.54 49.15 3.36
N ASN A 389 15.80 50.24 3.13
CA ASN A 389 14.52 50.47 3.79
C ASN A 389 13.33 49.85 3.03
N ASN A 390 13.57 49.30 1.83
CA ASN A 390 12.60 48.64 0.96
C ASN A 390 11.44 49.58 0.52
N ASP A 391 11.75 50.85 0.26
CA ASP A 391 10.77 51.87 -0.19
C ASP A 391 10.72 52.03 -1.72
N GLY A 392 11.59 51.34 -2.45
CA GLY A 392 11.69 51.34 -3.90
C GLY A 392 12.63 52.40 -4.47
N ILE A 393 13.33 53.20 -3.66
CA ILE A 393 14.22 54.27 -4.10
C ILE A 393 15.51 54.29 -3.26
N ILE A 394 16.63 53.96 -3.91
CA ILE A 394 17.98 54.07 -3.30
C ILE A 394 18.33 55.54 -3.08
N ASN A 395 18.45 55.97 -1.83
CA ASN A 395 18.75 57.36 -1.48
C ASN A 395 19.51 57.48 -0.14
N VAL A 396 19.55 58.68 0.44
CA VAL A 396 20.26 58.95 1.71
C VAL A 396 19.69 58.18 2.90
N LEU A 397 18.41 57.79 2.88
CA LEU A 397 17.79 56.99 3.94
C LEU A 397 18.36 55.57 4.01
N ASP A 398 18.74 54.98 2.88
CA ASP A 398 19.46 53.71 2.86
C ASP A 398 20.87 53.87 3.42
N LEU A 399 21.54 54.96 3.03
CA LEU A 399 22.87 55.28 3.54
C LEU A 399 22.85 55.50 5.06
N GLU A 400 21.76 56.04 5.62
CA GLU A 400 21.57 56.21 7.06
C GLU A 400 21.50 54.84 7.78
N LEU A 401 20.75 53.87 7.21
CA LEU A 401 20.68 52.51 7.75
C LEU A 401 22.04 51.79 7.71
N LEU A 402 22.78 51.94 6.61
CA LEU A 402 24.14 51.41 6.49
C LEU A 402 25.09 52.08 7.49
N ALA A 403 25.05 53.41 7.60
CA ALA A 403 25.94 54.17 8.46
C ALA A 403 25.77 53.81 9.95
N ALA A 404 24.56 53.42 10.37
CA ALA A 404 24.29 52.94 11.72
C ALA A 404 25.10 51.66 12.08
N ASN A 405 25.50 50.87 11.08
CA ASN A 405 26.17 49.59 11.23
C ASN A 405 27.57 49.56 10.59
N TYR A 406 28.14 50.73 10.29
CA TYR A 406 29.43 50.83 9.61
C TYR A 406 30.56 50.14 10.39
N HIS A 407 31.43 49.42 9.68
CA HIS A 407 32.50 48.57 10.21
C HIS A 407 32.07 47.32 11.00
N GLN A 408 30.79 46.97 11.03
CA GLN A 408 30.38 45.65 11.52
C GLN A 408 30.79 44.57 10.50
N SER A 409 31.12 43.39 11.00
CA SER A 409 31.57 42.28 10.16
C SER A 409 31.28 40.92 10.79
N GLY A 410 31.21 39.89 9.95
CA GLY A 410 30.90 38.52 10.33
C GLY A 410 29.43 38.31 10.68
N ALA A 411 29.03 37.04 10.81
CA ALA A 411 27.67 36.72 11.18
C ALA A 411 27.36 37.17 12.62
N LEU A 412 26.18 37.75 12.83
CA LEU A 412 25.66 38.03 14.16
C LEU A 412 25.47 36.72 14.93
N VAL A 413 25.89 36.68 16.18
CA VAL A 413 25.68 35.51 17.05
C VAL A 413 24.20 35.39 17.37
N TRP A 414 23.62 34.22 17.06
CA TRP A 414 22.22 33.91 17.29
C TRP A 414 22.10 32.74 18.26
N GLN A 415 21.69 33.02 19.50
CA GLN A 415 21.60 32.05 20.60
C GLN A 415 20.26 32.17 21.32
#